data_AF-A0A7H4PDM0-F1
#
_entry.id   AF-A0A7H4PDM0-F1
#
_cell.length_a   1.000
_cell.length_b   1.000
_cell.length_c   1.000
_cell.angle_alpha   90.00
_cell.angle_beta   90.00
_cell.angle_gamma   90.00
#
_symmetry.space_group_name_H-M   'P 1'
#
loop_
_entity.id
_entity.type
_entity.pdbx_description
1 polymer ?
#
loop_
_entity_poly.entity_id
_entity_poly.type
_entity_poly.pdbx_seq_one_letter_code
_entity_poly.pdbx_strand_id
1 'polypeptide(L)'
;MTMENSDDIRLIVKIAQLYYEQDMTQAQIARELGIYRTTISRLLKRGREQGIVTIAINYDYNENLWLEQQLKQKFGLKEAVVAACDSLLEEDQLNLIGLHGAQLVDRLLEPGDIVGFSWGRAVRAAGGESAAGQPVPSGYLRADYRRPLRKTGKSLPREYADLRRSGEAESGISSR
;
A
#
# COMPACT_ATOMS: atom_id res chain seq x y z
N MET A 1 49.83 0.26 1.72
CA MET A 1 48.37 0.52 1.64
C MET A 1 47.86 0.63 3.07
N THR A 2 47.15 1.73 3.39
CA THR A 2 46.32 1.97 4.59
C THR A 2 46.99 2.01 5.98
N MET A 3 47.53 3.18 6.35
CA MET A 3 47.66 3.62 7.75
C MET A 3 46.75 4.83 8.09
N GLU A 4 46.13 5.47 7.10
CA GLU A 4 45.18 6.59 7.29
C GLU A 4 43.74 6.17 7.70
N ASN A 5 43.42 4.87 7.75
CA ASN A 5 42.05 4.40 7.98
C ASN A 5 41.72 4.17 9.48
N SER A 6 42.72 3.99 10.35
CA SER A 6 42.51 3.57 11.74
C SER A 6 41.88 4.68 12.59
N ASP A 7 42.34 5.92 12.41
CA ASP A 7 41.82 7.07 13.17
C ASP A 7 40.40 7.44 12.73
N ASP A 8 40.12 7.31 11.43
CA ASP A 8 38.77 7.42 10.87
C ASP A 8 37.83 6.38 11.48
N ILE A 9 38.25 5.11 11.58
CA ILE A 9 37.44 4.03 12.18
C ILE A 9 37.18 4.31 13.66
N ARG A 10 38.21 4.70 14.43
CA ARG A 10 38.05 5.06 15.84
C ARG A 10 37.07 6.21 16.03
N LEU A 11 37.15 7.23 15.19
CA LEU A 11 36.23 8.37 15.21
C LEU A 11 34.80 7.94 14.85
N ILE A 12 34.62 7.09 13.84
CA ILE A 12 33.30 6.54 13.49
C ILE A 12 32.69 5.76 14.66
N VAL A 13 33.47 4.89 15.30
CA VAL A 13 33.01 4.11 16.46
C VAL A 13 32.60 5.05 17.59
N LYS A 14 33.42 6.07 17.89
CA LYS A 14 33.10 7.03 18.96
C LYS A 14 31.82 7.82 18.66
N ILE A 15 31.66 8.30 17.43
CA ILE A 15 30.46 9.03 17.00
C ILE A 15 29.23 8.12 17.06
N ALA A 16 29.35 6.87 16.60
CA ALA A 16 28.26 5.90 16.65
C ALA A 16 27.84 5.61 18.09
N GLN A 17 28.80 5.47 19.01
CA GLN A 17 28.53 5.29 20.43
C GLN A 17 27.73 6.47 21.01
N LEU A 18 28.19 7.70 20.79
CA LEU A 18 27.51 8.91 21.28
C LEU A 18 26.10 9.04 20.69
N TYR A 19 25.92 8.66 19.42
CA TYR A 19 24.65 8.80 18.73
C TYR A 19 23.63 7.70 19.08
N TYR A 20 24.05 6.43 19.10
CA TYR A 20 23.15 5.29 19.26
C TYR A 20 23.06 4.75 20.69
N GLU A 21 24.11 4.87 21.51
CA GLU A 21 24.08 4.41 22.91
C GLU A 21 23.73 5.53 23.89
N GLN A 22 24.09 6.78 23.57
CA GLN A 22 23.91 7.92 24.47
C GLN A 22 22.82 8.90 24.00
N ASP A 23 22.09 8.56 22.93
CA ASP A 23 21.00 9.35 22.33
C ASP A 23 21.35 10.83 22.07
N MET A 24 22.63 11.12 21.83
CA MET A 24 23.07 12.48 21.58
C MET A 24 22.70 12.91 20.16
N THR A 25 22.16 14.13 20.04
CA THR A 25 21.93 14.73 18.72
C THR A 25 23.25 14.99 18.02
N GLN A 26 23.26 14.94 16.68
CA GLN A 26 24.45 15.27 15.89
C GLN A 26 24.99 16.68 16.18
N ALA A 27 24.15 17.62 16.63
CA ALA A 27 24.56 18.96 17.03
C ALA A 27 25.26 19.00 18.40
N GLN A 28 24.88 18.13 19.34
CA GLN A 28 25.61 17.95 20.60
C GLN A 28 26.96 17.29 20.36
N ILE A 29 26.98 16.21 19.57
CA ILE A 29 28.21 15.50 19.20
C ILE A 29 29.18 16.43 18.45
N ALA A 30 28.67 17.30 17.56
CA ALA A 30 29.48 18.30 16.88
C ALA A 30 30.19 19.26 17.84
N ARG A 31 29.47 19.71 18.87
CA ARG A 31 30.02 20.61 19.89
C ARG A 31 31.04 19.92 20.79
N GLU A 32 30.78 18.67 21.15
CA GLU A 32 31.65 17.90 22.04
C GLU A 32 32.97 17.48 21.37
N LEU A 33 32.91 17.04 20.11
CA LEU A 33 34.07 16.58 19.36
C LEU A 33 34.76 17.70 18.55
N GLY A 34 34.19 18.91 18.51
CA GLY A 34 34.75 20.04 17.76
C GLY A 34 34.75 19.84 16.24
N ILE A 35 33.83 19.02 15.72
CA ILE A 35 33.74 18.70 14.29
C ILE A 35 32.41 19.16 13.69
N TYR A 36 32.41 19.42 12.38
CA TYR A 36 31.21 19.84 11.66
C TYR A 36 30.12 18.75 11.69
N ARG A 37 28.86 19.20 11.84
CA ARG A 37 27.68 18.31 11.80
C ARG A 37 27.59 17.51 10.50
N THR A 38 27.97 18.10 9.36
CA THR A 38 28.00 17.43 8.06
C THR A 38 29.00 16.28 8.04
N THR A 39 30.15 16.45 8.69
CA THR A 39 31.16 15.38 8.86
C THR A 39 30.60 14.23 9.68
N ILE A 40 29.88 14.50 10.78
CA ILE A 40 29.22 13.47 11.59
C ILE A 40 28.24 12.64 10.77
N SER A 41 27.35 13.28 10.01
CA SER A 41 26.40 12.56 9.16
C SER A 41 27.10 11.68 8.13
N ARG A 42 28.20 12.17 7.54
CA ARG A 42 29.00 11.41 6.58
C ARG A 42 29.69 10.21 7.23
N LEU A 43 30.26 10.39 8.42
CA LEU A 43 30.95 9.33 9.16
C LEU A 43 29.99 8.26 9.67
N LEU A 44 28.81 8.64 10.17
CA LEU A 44 27.75 7.68 10.52
C LEU A 44 27.28 6.87 9.30
N LYS A 45 27.13 7.51 8.14
CA LYS A 45 26.78 6.82 6.90
C LYS A 45 27.88 5.84 6.48
N ARG A 46 29.14 6.27 6.47
CA ARG A 46 30.31 5.43 6.17
C ARG A 46 30.42 4.25 7.14
N GLY A 47 30.15 4.46 8.43
CA GLY A 47 30.14 3.41 9.44
C GLY A 47 29.10 2.32 9.17
N ARG A 48 27.93 2.69 8.65
CA ARG A 48 26.91 1.73 8.20
C ARG A 48 27.32 1.00 6.93
N GLU A 49 27.85 1.72 5.93
CA GLU A 49 28.29 1.13 4.66
C GLU A 49 29.48 0.16 4.83
N GLN A 50 30.37 0.44 5.77
CA GLN A 50 31.52 -0.40 6.09
C GLN A 50 31.20 -1.53 7.09
N GLY A 51 29.97 -1.63 7.58
CA GLY A 51 29.56 -2.64 8.56
C GLY A 51 30.13 -2.44 9.96
N ILE A 52 30.66 -1.26 10.27
CA ILE A 52 31.10 -0.87 11.63
C ILE A 52 29.88 -0.73 12.56
N VAL A 53 28.76 -0.28 11.99
CA VAL A 53 27.46 -0.19 12.68
C VAL A 53 26.44 -1.06 11.97
N THR A 54 25.93 -2.05 12.67
CA THR A 54 24.84 -2.92 12.19
C THR A 54 23.56 -2.57 12.95
N ILE A 55 22.52 -2.20 12.23
CA ILE A 55 21.20 -1.95 12.81
C ILE A 55 20.38 -3.22 12.60
N ALA A 56 20.05 -3.90 13.69
CA ALA A 56 19.09 -4.99 13.69
C ALA A 56 17.72 -4.42 14.08
N ILE A 57 16.74 -4.60 13.21
CA ILE A 57 15.34 -4.28 13.50
C ILE A 57 14.67 -5.59 13.87
N ASN A 58 14.10 -5.66 15.08
CA ASN A 58 13.31 -6.81 15.48
C ASN A 58 11.92 -6.72 14.83
N TYR A 59 11.65 -7.60 13.86
CA TYR A 59 10.36 -7.70 13.18
C TYR A 59 9.40 -8.68 13.85
N ASP A 60 9.77 -9.36 14.95
CA ASP A 60 8.87 -10.27 15.70
C ASP A 60 7.65 -9.51 16.27
N TYR A 61 7.78 -8.19 16.46
CA TYR A 61 6.68 -7.30 16.85
C TYR A 61 5.79 -6.87 15.66
N ASN A 62 6.17 -7.22 14.42
CA ASN A 62 5.44 -6.91 13.20
C ASN A 62 5.89 -7.81 12.03
N GLU A 63 5.72 -9.13 12.14
CA GLU A 63 6.14 -10.12 11.13
C GLU A 63 5.53 -9.80 9.75
N ASN A 64 4.32 -9.24 9.78
CA ASN A 64 3.58 -8.77 8.62
C ASN A 64 4.38 -7.73 7.83
N LEU A 65 5.05 -6.77 8.48
CA LEU A 65 5.82 -5.73 7.80
C LEU A 65 7.02 -6.30 7.05
N TRP A 66 7.70 -7.30 7.62
CA TRP A 66 8.79 -7.97 6.93
C TRP A 66 8.28 -8.74 5.71
N LEU A 67 7.18 -9.49 5.86
CA LEU A 67 6.53 -10.21 4.75
C LEU A 67 6.06 -9.25 3.65
N GLU A 68 5.47 -8.11 3.99
CA GLU A 68 5.07 -7.07 3.06
C GLU A 68 6.24 -6.57 2.20
N GLN A 69 7.37 -6.25 2.84
CA GLN A 69 8.58 -5.81 2.13
C GLN A 69 9.11 -6.89 1.19
N GLN A 70 9.13 -8.14 1.65
CA GLN A 70 9.58 -9.28 0.85
C GLN A 70 8.65 -9.51 -0.35
N LEU A 71 7.34 -9.39 -0.18
CA LEU A 71 6.36 -9.47 -1.27
C LEU A 71 6.54 -8.34 -2.28
N LYS A 72 6.74 -7.10 -1.81
CA LYS A 72 7.01 -5.93 -2.66
C LYS A 72 8.27 -6.15 -3.50
N GLN A 73 9.37 -6.57 -2.90
CA GLN A 73 10.64 -6.79 -3.60
C GLN A 73 10.56 -7.97 -4.58
N LYS A 74 9.95 -9.09 -4.18
CA LYS A 74 9.89 -10.30 -5.00
C LYS A 74 8.99 -10.16 -6.22
N PHE A 75 7.86 -9.47 -6.08
CA PHE A 75 6.85 -9.37 -7.14
C PHE A 75 6.76 -7.97 -7.78
N GLY A 76 7.56 -7.00 -7.34
CA GLY A 76 7.54 -5.64 -7.86
C GLY A 76 6.24 -4.90 -7.55
N LEU A 77 5.61 -5.18 -6.41
CA LEU A 77 4.34 -4.57 -6.01
C LEU A 77 4.58 -3.13 -5.54
N LYS A 78 3.66 -2.23 -5.92
CA LYS A 78 3.66 -0.85 -5.40
C LYS A 78 3.39 -0.83 -3.89
N GLU A 79 2.38 -1.58 -3.47
CA GLU A 79 2.00 -1.78 -2.08
C GLU A 79 1.62 -3.24 -1.83
N ALA A 80 1.88 -3.70 -0.61
CA ALA A 80 1.44 -5.00 -0.11
C ALA A 80 1.07 -4.81 1.37
N VAL A 81 0.00 -5.46 1.79
CA VAL A 81 -0.43 -5.50 3.19
C VAL A 81 -0.67 -6.95 3.58
N VAL A 82 -0.16 -7.36 4.74
CA VAL A 82 -0.32 -8.73 5.26
C VAL A 82 -1.14 -8.65 6.55
N ALA A 83 -2.29 -9.32 6.54
CA ALA A 83 -3.12 -9.48 7.73
C ALA A 83 -2.73 -10.78 8.45
N ALA A 84 -2.42 -10.70 9.75
CA ALA A 84 -2.18 -11.89 10.56
C ALA A 84 -3.53 -12.52 10.91
N CYS A 85 -3.75 -13.74 10.42
CA CYS A 85 -5.04 -14.42 10.49
C CYS A 85 -5.01 -15.70 11.33
N ASP A 86 -3.97 -15.89 12.15
CA ASP A 86 -3.75 -17.12 12.90
C ASP A 86 -4.92 -17.43 13.82
N SER A 87 -5.42 -18.66 13.74
CA SER A 87 -6.52 -19.20 14.58
C SER A 87 -7.90 -18.54 14.42
N LEU A 88 -8.12 -17.73 13.38
CA LEU A 88 -9.44 -17.14 13.09
C LEU A 88 -10.31 -18.06 12.20
N LEU A 89 -11.63 -17.94 12.35
CA LEU A 89 -12.59 -18.55 11.42
C LEU A 89 -12.52 -17.85 10.05
N GLU A 90 -12.87 -18.55 8.98
CA GLU A 90 -12.75 -18.05 7.59
C GLU A 90 -13.47 -16.69 7.38
N GLU A 91 -14.62 -16.48 8.03
CA GLU A 91 -15.35 -15.21 7.94
C GLU A 91 -14.61 -14.06 8.63
N ASP A 92 -14.00 -14.31 9.79
CA ASP A 92 -13.22 -13.32 10.53
C ASP A 92 -11.94 -12.94 9.78
N GLN A 93 -11.31 -13.92 9.12
CA GLN A 93 -10.17 -13.68 8.23
C GLN A 93 -10.55 -12.79 7.06
N LEU A 94 -11.69 -13.05 6.42
CA LEU A 94 -12.18 -12.24 5.30
C LEU A 94 -12.51 -10.80 5.74
N ASN A 95 -13.10 -10.62 6.92
CA ASN A 95 -13.38 -9.30 7.47
C ASN A 95 -12.07 -8.53 7.77
N LEU A 96 -11.08 -9.21 8.35
CA LEU A 96 -9.79 -8.59 8.65
C LEU A 96 -9.03 -8.18 7.38
N ILE A 97 -9.03 -9.04 6.35
CA ILE A 97 -8.51 -8.71 5.02
C ILE A 97 -9.28 -7.53 4.42
N GLY A 98 -10.61 -7.51 4.58
CA GLY A 98 -11.48 -6.43 4.14
C GLY A 98 -11.09 -5.10 4.77
N LEU A 99 -10.92 -5.06 6.09
CA LEU A 99 -10.51 -3.87 6.85
C LEU A 99 -9.15 -3.33 6.38
N HIS A 100 -8.14 -4.18 6.32
CA HIS A 100 -6.80 -3.76 5.87
C HIS A 100 -6.78 -3.35 4.39
N GLY A 101 -7.57 -4.03 3.56
CA GLY A 101 -7.76 -3.68 2.15
C GLY A 101 -8.43 -2.31 1.98
N ALA A 102 -9.50 -2.05 2.75
CA ALA A 102 -10.20 -0.76 2.79
C ALA A 102 -9.26 0.38 3.18
N GLN A 103 -8.47 0.21 4.24
CA GLN A 103 -7.47 1.19 4.68
C GLN A 103 -6.36 1.42 3.65
N LEU A 104 -5.96 0.39 2.91
CA LEU A 104 -5.00 0.55 1.83
C LEU A 104 -5.60 1.37 0.68
N VAL A 105 -6.83 1.05 0.27
CA VAL A 105 -7.54 1.76 -0.79
C VAL A 105 -7.76 3.22 -0.41
N ASP A 106 -8.23 3.50 0.81
CA ASP A 106 -8.47 4.86 1.30
C ASP A 106 -7.20 5.73 1.28
N ARG A 107 -6.03 5.14 1.60
CA ARG A 107 -4.73 5.82 1.49
C ARG A 107 -4.27 6.08 0.05
N LEU A 108 -4.78 5.32 -0.91
CA LEU A 108 -4.38 5.41 -2.33
C LEU A 108 -5.30 6.29 -3.16
N LEU A 109 -6.54 6.51 -2.72
CA LEU A 109 -7.54 7.26 -3.47
C LEU A 109 -7.30 8.76 -3.35
N GLU A 110 -7.36 9.44 -4.50
CA GLU A 110 -7.36 10.89 -4.60
C GLU A 110 -8.72 11.41 -5.09
N PRO A 111 -9.11 12.66 -4.76
CA PRO A 111 -10.33 13.25 -5.27
C PRO A 111 -10.34 13.28 -6.81
N GLY A 112 -11.32 12.59 -7.41
CA GLY A 112 -11.46 12.48 -8.87
C GLY A 112 -11.08 11.11 -9.44
N ASP A 113 -10.58 10.20 -8.61
CA ASP A 113 -10.31 8.82 -9.01
C ASP A 113 -11.59 8.03 -9.32
N ILE A 114 -11.50 7.15 -10.31
CA ILE A 114 -12.56 6.22 -10.68
C ILE A 114 -12.20 4.84 -10.14
N VAL A 115 -12.99 4.33 -9.20
CA VAL A 115 -12.77 3.01 -8.59
C VAL A 115 -13.54 1.93 -9.34
N GLY A 116 -12.81 0.93 -9.84
CA GLY A 116 -13.41 -0.26 -10.44
C GLY A 116 -13.56 -1.39 -9.40
N PHE A 117 -14.76 -1.95 -9.28
CA PHE A 117 -15.05 -3.08 -8.40
C PHE A 117 -15.27 -4.37 -9.20
N SER A 118 -14.81 -5.49 -8.63
CA SER A 118 -15.12 -6.84 -9.11
C SER A 118 -16.01 -7.58 -8.13
N TRP A 119 -16.50 -8.75 -8.54
CA TRP A 119 -17.41 -9.57 -7.74
C TRP A 119 -16.61 -10.58 -6.90
N GLY A 120 -16.78 -10.57 -5.58
CA GLY A 120 -16.14 -11.56 -4.70
C GLY A 120 -16.35 -11.28 -3.21
N ARG A 121 -16.23 -12.32 -2.38
CA ARG A 121 -16.39 -12.22 -0.92
C ARG A 121 -15.38 -11.25 -0.30
N ALA A 122 -14.12 -11.27 -0.75
CA ALA A 122 -13.07 -10.36 -0.28
C ALA A 122 -13.32 -8.89 -0.68
N VAL A 123 -13.76 -8.65 -1.92
CA VAL A 123 -14.09 -7.28 -2.38
C VAL A 123 -15.30 -6.73 -1.65
N ARG A 124 -16.29 -7.59 -1.36
CA ARG A 124 -17.44 -7.21 -0.52
C ARG A 124 -17.03 -6.88 0.90
N ALA A 125 -16.12 -7.66 1.50
CA ALA A 125 -15.62 -7.39 2.84
C ALA A 125 -14.91 -6.04 2.90
N ALA A 126 -14.06 -5.71 1.91
CA ALA A 126 -13.40 -4.40 1.83
C ALA A 126 -14.39 -3.25 1.56
N GLY A 127 -15.36 -3.47 0.65
CA GLY A 127 -16.36 -2.45 0.30
C GLY A 127 -17.39 -2.19 1.41
N GLY A 128 -17.69 -3.19 2.24
CA GLY A 128 -18.59 -3.04 3.39
C GLY A 128 -18.01 -2.16 4.49
N GLU A 129 -16.69 -2.21 4.68
CA GLU A 129 -15.98 -1.44 5.71
C GLU A 129 -15.66 0.00 5.25
N SER A 130 -15.27 0.20 3.98
CA SER A 130 -15.06 1.54 3.39
C SER A 130 -16.35 2.35 3.25
N ALA A 131 -17.53 1.74 3.39
CA ALA A 131 -18.84 2.39 3.19
C ALA A 131 -19.41 3.10 4.43
N ALA A 132 -18.64 3.25 5.52
CA ALA A 132 -19.09 3.97 6.71
C ALA A 132 -19.08 5.52 6.56
N GLY A 133 -18.93 6.06 5.35
CA GLY A 133 -18.81 7.50 5.11
C GLY A 133 -19.71 8.13 4.04
N GLN A 134 -20.28 7.37 3.08
CA GLN A 134 -21.20 7.94 2.07
C GLN A 134 -22.03 6.84 1.37
N PRO A 135 -23.34 7.02 1.16
CA PRO A 135 -24.12 6.12 0.33
C PRO A 135 -23.65 6.24 -1.11
N VAL A 136 -23.12 5.16 -1.68
CA VAL A 136 -22.87 5.07 -3.12
C VAL A 136 -24.22 5.13 -3.85
N PRO A 137 -24.51 6.16 -4.65
CA PRO A 137 -25.77 6.24 -5.37
C PRO A 137 -25.85 5.08 -6.37
N SER A 138 -27.03 4.47 -6.44
CA SER A 138 -27.40 3.28 -7.25
C SER A 138 -27.34 3.51 -8.79
N GLY A 139 -26.45 4.37 -9.27
CA GLY A 139 -26.38 4.81 -10.68
C GLY A 139 -25.03 4.66 -11.38
N TYR A 140 -23.95 4.29 -10.68
CA TYR A 140 -22.62 4.13 -11.31
C TYR A 140 -22.28 2.67 -11.62
N LEU A 141 -23.12 2.03 -12.45
CA LEU A 141 -22.72 0.87 -13.24
C LEU A 141 -22.33 1.35 -14.64
N ARG A 142 -21.07 1.75 -14.82
CA ARG A 142 -20.43 1.77 -16.14
C ARG A 142 -19.21 0.86 -16.12
N ALA A 143 -19.48 -0.45 -16.03
CA ALA A 143 -18.56 -1.44 -16.55
C ALA A 143 -18.63 -1.35 -18.08
N ASP A 144 -17.83 -0.46 -18.67
CA ASP A 144 -17.59 -0.42 -20.12
C ASP A 144 -16.82 -1.70 -20.49
N TYR A 145 -17.55 -2.81 -20.72
CA TYR A 145 -17.03 -3.98 -21.42
C TYR A 145 -16.86 -3.66 -22.91
N ARG A 146 -16.00 -2.70 -23.25
CA ARG A 146 -15.55 -2.45 -24.62
C ARG A 146 -14.25 -3.19 -24.87
N ARG A 147 -14.33 -4.53 -24.95
CA ARG A 147 -13.35 -5.27 -25.76
C ARG A 147 -13.61 -4.92 -27.23
N PRO A 148 -12.60 -4.53 -28.02
CA PRO A 148 -12.78 -4.49 -29.47
C PRO A 148 -12.85 -5.95 -29.96
N LEU A 149 -14.06 -6.38 -30.34
CA LEU A 149 -14.22 -7.60 -31.12
C LEU A 149 -13.47 -7.40 -32.45
N ARG A 150 -12.34 -8.12 -32.60
CA ARG A 150 -11.70 -8.32 -33.91
C ARG A 150 -12.78 -8.80 -34.88
N LYS A 151 -12.95 -8.07 -35.98
CA LYS A 151 -13.84 -8.47 -37.09
C LYS A 151 -13.37 -9.82 -37.65
N THR A 152 -13.98 -10.91 -37.24
CA THR A 152 -14.08 -12.11 -38.06
C THR A 152 -15.47 -12.09 -38.69
N GLY A 153 -15.51 -11.83 -40.00
CA GLY A 153 -16.75 -11.79 -40.77
C GLY A 153 -17.40 -13.17 -40.80
N LYS A 154 -18.42 -13.36 -39.97
CA LYS A 154 -19.49 -14.35 -40.16
C LYS A 154 -20.77 -13.73 -39.58
N SER A 155 -21.76 -13.60 -40.44
CA SER A 155 -23.11 -13.10 -40.15
C SER A 155 -23.80 -13.89 -39.04
N LEU A 156 -24.41 -13.20 -38.07
CA LEU A 156 -25.24 -13.81 -37.03
C LEU A 156 -26.67 -14.12 -37.55
N PRO A 157 -27.35 -15.17 -37.06
CA PRO A 157 -28.67 -15.61 -37.53
C PRO A 157 -29.83 -14.70 -37.09
N ARG A 158 -30.96 -14.80 -37.81
CA ARG A 158 -32.14 -13.91 -37.81
C ARG A 158 -33.10 -13.99 -36.60
N GLU A 159 -32.72 -14.47 -35.43
CA GLU A 159 -33.68 -14.77 -34.33
C GLU A 159 -33.67 -13.83 -33.12
N TYR A 160 -33.43 -12.52 -33.29
CA TYR A 160 -33.56 -11.53 -32.19
C TYR A 160 -34.25 -10.22 -32.62
N ALA A 161 -35.30 -10.31 -33.45
CA ALA A 161 -36.00 -9.13 -33.96
C ALA A 161 -37.19 -8.64 -33.11
N ASP A 162 -37.65 -9.35 -32.08
CA ASP A 162 -38.97 -9.06 -31.47
C ASP A 162 -38.99 -8.86 -29.94
N LEU A 163 -38.24 -7.88 -29.43
CA LEU A 163 -38.38 -7.43 -28.02
C LEU A 163 -38.32 -5.89 -27.89
N ARG A 164 -38.92 -5.17 -28.84
CA ARG A 164 -39.06 -3.68 -28.83
C ARG A 164 -40.51 -3.17 -28.83
N ARG A 165 -41.45 -3.93 -28.28
CA ARG A 165 -42.81 -3.44 -27.97
C ARG A 165 -43.32 -4.07 -26.69
N SER A 166 -43.03 -3.43 -25.56
CA SER A 166 -43.81 -3.50 -24.29
C SER A 166 -43.10 -2.62 -23.25
N GLY A 167 -43.46 -1.34 -23.19
CA GLY A 167 -42.85 -0.39 -22.24
C GLY A 167 -43.27 1.07 -22.42
N GLU A 168 -44.50 1.35 -22.87
CA GLU A 168 -45.10 2.69 -22.84
C GLU A 168 -46.56 2.56 -22.36
N ALA A 169 -46.73 2.60 -21.04
CA ALA A 169 -47.95 2.87 -20.27
C ALA A 169 -47.51 2.58 -18.83
N GLU A 170 -47.19 3.57 -18.00
CA GLU A 170 -48.16 4.28 -17.19
C GLU A 170 -47.52 5.57 -16.68
N SER A 171 -48.00 6.72 -17.16
CA SER A 171 -47.87 7.99 -16.43
C SER A 171 -49.17 8.76 -16.62
N GLY A 172 -49.98 8.80 -15.57
CA GLY A 172 -51.24 9.53 -15.55
C GLY A 172 -52.01 9.27 -14.28
N ILE A 173 -52.57 10.36 -13.72
CA ILE A 173 -53.43 10.49 -12.52
C ILE A 173 -52.62 10.81 -11.25
N SER A 174 -52.87 11.87 -10.49
CA SER A 174 -53.74 13.04 -10.60
C SER A 174 -53.42 13.93 -9.40
N SER A 175 -53.28 15.24 -9.60
CA SER A 175 -53.36 16.24 -8.51
C SER A 175 -54.44 17.26 -8.87
N ARG A 176 -55.54 17.20 -8.12
CA ARG A 176 -56.50 18.27 -7.85
C ARG A 176 -57.13 18.00 -6.49
#